data_AF-A0A6L2PTD2-F1
#
_entry.id   AF-A0A6L2PTD2-F1
#
_cell.length_a   1.000
_cell.length_b   1.000
_cell.length_c   1.000
_cell.angle_alpha   90.00
_cell.angle_beta   90.00
_cell.angle_gamma   90.00
#
_symmetry.space_group_name_H-M   'P 1'
#
loop_
_entity.id
_entity.type
_entity.pdbx_description
1 polymer ?
#
loop_
_entity_poly.entity_id
_entity_poly.type
_entity_poly.pdbx_seq_one_letter_code
_entity_poly.pdbx_strand_id
1 'polypeptide(L)'
;MLDNKVHQFLTDNQFSRLHINPIDKCQKQVQHVLQICNSIINKQQVTYLIQKQPTPPTLQARLKLHKPGIPIRPIVNNINTPTHKTAKHVSKLLKDYLTLNNEYIVQNSVDIAQNISNLRINPNCRIISCDITDLYVNIPIQEVLHVTKHFLHQNKMETQSKEQIIAILKEILAQNYFCFNNEFCQPTKGIAMGSPTSGIMAEIFLQYYEDIYIKHLPENRSILFYACYVGDTLIIYDQTFIHADTVTARLNAVHKKIIFKPTLESNNNIRYLDLLLKRKDNHSELDIYRKPISKAYIESLYRKPTAT
;
A
#
# COMPACT_ATOMS: atom_id res chain seq x y z
N MET A 1 11.28 -6.16 23.90
CA MET A 1 11.30 -4.89 23.12
C MET A 1 10.33 -4.91 21.95
N LEU A 2 10.38 -5.92 21.06
CA LEU A 2 9.47 -6.01 19.90
C LEU A 2 8.01 -6.14 20.33
N ASP A 3 7.69 -7.07 21.23
CA ASP A 3 6.32 -7.31 21.72
C ASP A 3 5.69 -6.05 22.33
N ASN A 4 6.43 -5.33 23.19
CA ASN A 4 5.95 -4.06 23.75
C ASN A 4 5.62 -3.04 22.65
N LYS A 5 6.43 -2.96 21.59
CA LYS A 5 6.15 -2.08 20.44
C LYS A 5 4.96 -2.56 19.61
N VAL A 6 4.71 -3.87 19.54
CA VAL A 6 3.50 -4.40 18.90
C VAL A 6 2.27 -4.06 19.75
N HIS A 7 2.31 -4.28 21.06
CA HIS A 7 1.21 -3.89 21.95
C HIS A 7 0.92 -2.38 21.86
N GLN A 8 1.97 -1.54 21.87
CA GLN A 8 1.81 -0.10 21.65
C GLN A 8 1.16 0.21 20.30
N PHE A 9 1.63 -0.43 19.21
CA PHE A 9 1.02 -0.28 17.88
C PHE A 9 -0.47 -0.68 17.88
N LEU A 10 -0.84 -1.75 18.59
CA LEU A 10 -2.22 -2.20 18.70
C LEU A 10 -3.09 -1.19 19.47
N THR A 11 -2.55 -0.60 20.54
CA THR A 11 -3.24 0.43 21.32
C THR A 11 -3.39 1.74 20.52
N ASP A 12 -2.31 2.23 19.92
CA ASP A 12 -2.28 3.51 19.18
C ASP A 12 -3.26 3.53 17.99
N ASN A 13 -3.49 2.36 17.38
CA ASN A 13 -4.39 2.20 16.24
C ASN A 13 -5.79 1.68 16.63
N GLN A 14 -6.09 1.56 17.92
CA GLN A 14 -7.41 1.20 18.46
C GLN A 14 -7.97 -0.10 17.86
N PHE A 15 -7.14 -1.14 17.72
CA PHE A 15 -7.63 -2.44 17.27
C PHE A 15 -8.57 -3.02 18.34
N SER A 16 -9.72 -3.57 17.91
CA SER A 16 -10.64 -4.24 18.81
C SER A 16 -10.17 -5.66 19.09
N ARG A 17 -10.35 -6.11 20.33
CA ARG A 17 -10.09 -7.51 20.70
C ARG A 17 -11.32 -8.35 20.35
N LEU A 18 -11.09 -9.53 19.79
CA LEU A 18 -12.12 -10.53 19.54
C LEU A 18 -12.02 -11.62 20.60
N HIS A 19 -13.13 -11.92 21.28
CA HIS A 19 -13.17 -12.96 22.32
C HIS A 19 -13.19 -14.37 21.75
N ILE A 20 -13.58 -14.54 20.49
CA ILE A 20 -13.76 -15.83 19.84
C ILE A 20 -13.01 -15.82 18.51
N ASN A 21 -12.35 -16.93 18.19
CA ASN A 21 -11.74 -17.14 16.88
C ASN A 21 -12.83 -17.11 15.78
N PRO A 22 -12.83 -16.14 14.86
CA PRO A 22 -13.90 -15.99 13.88
C PRO A 22 -13.78 -16.97 12.69
N ILE A 23 -12.78 -17.85 12.68
CA ILE A 23 -12.40 -18.64 11.50
C ILE A 23 -13.54 -19.48 10.90
N ASP A 24 -14.37 -20.13 11.72
CA ASP A 24 -15.46 -20.98 11.23
C ASP A 24 -16.55 -20.14 10.57
N LYS A 25 -16.84 -18.96 11.14
CA LYS A 25 -17.76 -17.99 10.54
C LYS A 25 -17.22 -17.51 9.20
N CYS A 26 -15.96 -17.06 9.20
CA CYS A 26 -15.25 -16.59 8.01
C CYS A 26 -15.23 -17.65 6.89
N GLN A 27 -14.96 -18.91 7.24
CA GLN A 27 -14.96 -20.03 6.31
C GLN A 27 -16.34 -20.27 5.69
N LYS A 28 -17.41 -20.28 6.51
CA LYS A 28 -18.79 -20.43 6.02
C LYS A 28 -19.19 -19.32 5.07
N GLN A 29 -18.81 -18.07 5.36
CA GLN A 29 -19.11 -16.92 4.50
C GLN A 29 -18.39 -17.02 3.15
N VAL A 30 -17.11 -17.40 3.14
CA VAL A 30 -16.37 -17.63 1.88
C VAL A 30 -17.00 -18.76 1.06
N GLN A 31 -17.37 -19.87 1.70
CA GLN A 31 -18.03 -20.99 1.02
C GLN A 31 -19.35 -20.54 0.38
N HIS A 32 -20.16 -19.80 1.12
CA HIS A 32 -21.43 -19.29 0.63
C HIS A 32 -21.24 -18.35 -0.57
N VAL A 33 -20.34 -17.36 -0.48
CA VAL A 33 -20.14 -16.40 -1.57
C VAL A 33 -19.61 -17.08 -2.84
N LEU A 34 -18.74 -18.10 -2.70
CA LEU A 34 -18.23 -18.88 -3.83
C LEU A 34 -19.32 -19.73 -4.50
N GLN A 35 -20.28 -20.24 -3.75
CA GLN A 35 -21.38 -21.05 -4.30
C GLN A 35 -22.38 -20.21 -5.10
N ILE A 36 -22.63 -18.97 -4.69
CA ILE A 36 -23.56 -18.06 -5.39
C ILE A 36 -22.90 -17.37 -6.59
N CYS A 37 -21.57 -17.18 -6.58
CA CYS A 37 -20.85 -16.47 -7.64
C CYS A 37 -20.47 -17.37 -8.83
N ASN A 38 -21.48 -17.92 -9.48
CA ASN A 38 -21.35 -18.93 -10.54
C ASN A 38 -20.97 -18.42 -11.94
N SER A 39 -21.01 -17.11 -12.21
CA SER A 39 -20.72 -16.55 -13.54
C SER A 39 -19.22 -16.34 -13.76
N ILE A 40 -18.45 -16.21 -12.66
CA ILE A 40 -16.99 -16.07 -12.69
C ILE A 40 -16.25 -17.28 -12.10
N ILE A 41 -16.92 -18.11 -11.31
CA ILE A 41 -16.33 -19.28 -10.65
C ILE A 41 -17.20 -20.51 -10.92
N ASN A 42 -16.64 -21.48 -11.63
CA ASN A 42 -17.31 -22.74 -11.91
C ASN A 42 -17.23 -23.73 -10.72
N LYS A 43 -18.04 -24.80 -10.76
CA LYS A 43 -18.12 -25.78 -9.66
C LYS A 43 -16.78 -26.42 -9.29
N GLN A 44 -15.92 -26.71 -10.26
CA GLN A 44 -14.59 -27.29 -10.00
C GLN A 44 -13.67 -26.27 -9.31
N GLN A 45 -13.74 -25.00 -9.73
CA GLN A 45 -13.00 -23.91 -9.12
C GLN A 45 -13.44 -23.67 -7.67
N VAL A 46 -14.75 -23.78 -7.35
CA VAL A 46 -15.22 -23.65 -5.95
C VAL A 46 -14.48 -24.63 -5.03
N THR A 47 -14.38 -25.90 -5.40
CA THR A 47 -13.67 -26.92 -4.60
C THR A 47 -12.19 -26.58 -4.42
N TYR A 48 -11.54 -26.02 -5.44
CA TYR A 48 -10.14 -25.61 -5.37
C TYR A 48 -9.93 -24.37 -4.49
N LEU A 49 -10.81 -23.37 -4.63
CA LEU A 49 -10.71 -22.06 -3.97
C LEU A 49 -11.05 -22.12 -2.48
N ILE A 50 -11.87 -23.09 -2.05
CA ILE A 50 -12.09 -23.32 -0.62
C ILE A 50 -10.77 -23.77 0.03
N GLN A 51 -10.34 -23.02 1.06
CA GLN A 51 -9.18 -23.38 1.85
C GLN A 51 -9.53 -24.59 2.73
N LYS A 52 -8.74 -25.66 2.62
CA LYS A 52 -8.85 -26.83 3.49
C LYS A 52 -8.09 -26.54 4.79
N GLN A 53 -8.72 -26.83 5.93
CA GLN A 53 -8.15 -26.62 7.27
C GLN A 53 -7.54 -25.22 7.41
N PRO A 54 -8.35 -24.15 7.30
CA PRO A 54 -7.84 -22.80 7.36
C PRO A 54 -7.22 -22.53 8.74
N THR A 55 -6.24 -21.62 8.79
CA THR A 55 -5.66 -21.09 10.02
C THR A 55 -5.95 -19.60 10.14
N PRO A 56 -6.06 -19.05 11.37
CA PRO A 56 -6.20 -17.61 11.51
C PRO A 56 -4.94 -16.90 11.01
N PRO A 57 -5.08 -15.74 10.36
CA PRO A 57 -3.93 -14.92 9.99
C PRO A 57 -3.11 -14.54 11.23
N THR A 58 -1.78 -14.46 11.11
CA THR A 58 -0.88 -14.13 12.23
C THR A 58 -0.14 -12.84 11.99
N LEU A 59 -0.09 -11.95 12.99
CA LEU A 59 0.70 -10.74 12.92
C LEU A 59 2.16 -11.06 13.25
N GLN A 60 3.04 -10.72 12.31
CA GLN A 60 4.48 -10.69 12.50
C GLN A 60 4.98 -9.25 12.42
N ALA A 61 5.95 -8.88 13.24
CA ALA A 61 6.52 -7.55 13.23
C ALA A 61 8.04 -7.60 13.02
N ARG A 62 8.56 -6.68 12.22
CA ARG A 62 10.01 -6.47 12.05
C ARG A 62 10.40 -5.09 12.53
N LEU A 63 11.55 -4.94 13.16
CA LEU A 63 12.06 -3.62 13.55
C LEU A 63 12.59 -2.88 12.32
N LYS A 64 12.20 -1.61 12.16
CA LYS A 64 12.81 -0.70 11.19
C LYS A 64 14.06 -0.10 11.82
N LEU A 65 15.13 -0.89 11.84
CA LEU A 65 16.39 -0.55 12.49
C LEU A 65 17.03 0.73 11.97
N HIS A 66 16.63 1.28 10.84
CA HIS A 66 17.20 2.49 10.24
C HIS A 66 16.48 3.79 10.61
N LYS A 67 15.33 3.71 11.32
CA LYS A 67 14.52 4.89 11.65
C LYS A 67 14.69 5.29 13.13
N PRO A 68 14.63 6.60 13.47
CA PRO A 68 14.56 7.06 14.85
C PRO A 68 13.43 6.38 15.62
N GLY A 69 13.66 6.05 16.88
CA GLY A 69 12.68 5.34 17.72
C GLY A 69 12.48 3.86 17.36
N ILE A 70 13.13 3.34 16.30
CA ILE A 70 13.06 1.94 15.85
C ILE A 70 11.59 1.43 15.82
N PRO A 71 10.72 2.02 14.97
CA PRO A 71 9.35 1.60 14.83
C PRO A 71 9.25 0.20 14.24
N ILE A 72 8.09 -0.43 14.37
CA ILE A 72 7.84 -1.74 13.75
C ILE A 72 7.36 -1.61 12.31
N ARG A 73 7.50 -2.70 11.54
CA ARG A 73 6.81 -2.97 10.29
C ARG A 73 5.92 -4.19 10.53
N PRO A 74 4.61 -4.00 10.78
CA PRO A 74 3.68 -5.10 10.90
C PRO A 74 3.47 -5.77 9.54
N ILE A 75 3.35 -7.10 9.54
CA ILE A 75 3.04 -7.93 8.38
C ILE A 75 2.05 -8.99 8.88
N VAL A 76 0.85 -9.03 8.32
CA VAL A 76 -0.09 -10.10 8.63
C VAL A 76 0.09 -11.22 7.62
N ASN A 77 0.48 -12.39 8.11
CA ASN A 77 0.58 -13.59 7.31
C ASN A 77 -0.83 -14.13 7.02
N ASN A 78 -1.26 -13.98 5.77
CA ASN A 78 -2.55 -14.47 5.29
C ASN A 78 -2.45 -15.83 4.58
N ILE A 79 -1.31 -16.52 4.67
CA ILE A 79 -1.21 -17.87 4.14
C ILE A 79 -2.16 -18.80 4.90
N ASN A 80 -2.86 -19.67 4.17
CA ASN A 80 -3.83 -20.63 4.70
C ASN A 80 -5.07 -20.02 5.40
N THR A 81 -5.35 -18.73 5.23
CA THR A 81 -6.62 -18.16 5.73
C THR A 81 -7.81 -18.62 4.87
N PRO A 82 -9.05 -18.52 5.39
CA PRO A 82 -10.26 -18.84 4.63
C PRO A 82 -10.32 -18.16 3.25
N THR A 83 -9.86 -16.91 3.16
CA THR A 83 -9.93 -16.09 1.94
C THR A 83 -8.71 -16.19 1.05
N HIS A 84 -7.58 -16.79 1.48
CA HIS A 84 -6.29 -16.69 0.78
C HIS A 84 -6.34 -17.06 -0.70
N LYS A 85 -6.90 -18.23 -1.02
CA LYS A 85 -6.99 -18.72 -2.40
C LYS A 85 -7.95 -17.89 -3.24
N THR A 86 -9.12 -17.57 -2.68
CA THR A 86 -10.12 -16.71 -3.31
C THR A 86 -9.56 -15.33 -3.59
N ALA A 87 -8.84 -14.73 -2.64
CA ALA A 87 -8.17 -13.46 -2.79
C ALA A 87 -7.11 -13.49 -3.89
N LYS A 88 -6.29 -14.55 -3.98
CA LYS A 88 -5.36 -14.73 -5.10
C LYS A 88 -6.06 -14.80 -6.44
N HIS A 89 -7.14 -15.58 -6.51
CA HIS A 89 -7.89 -15.76 -7.75
C HIS A 89 -8.52 -14.45 -8.22
N VAL A 90 -9.21 -13.73 -7.32
CA VAL A 90 -9.84 -12.45 -7.63
C VAL A 90 -8.80 -11.37 -7.95
N SER A 91 -7.68 -11.33 -7.22
CA SER A 91 -6.57 -10.43 -7.53
C SER A 91 -6.05 -10.64 -8.95
N LYS A 92 -5.93 -11.91 -9.39
CA LYS A 92 -5.59 -12.23 -10.78
C LYS A 92 -6.67 -11.77 -11.76
N LEU A 93 -7.94 -12.08 -11.51
CA LEU A 93 -9.04 -11.64 -12.37
C LEU A 93 -9.04 -10.10 -12.54
N LEU A 94 -8.87 -9.35 -11.45
CA LEU A 94 -8.80 -7.90 -11.51
C LEU A 94 -7.62 -7.41 -12.36
N LYS A 95 -6.45 -8.04 -12.26
CA LYS A 95 -5.30 -7.69 -13.11
C LYS A 95 -5.53 -8.00 -14.59
N ASP A 96 -6.22 -9.10 -14.87
CA ASP A 96 -6.49 -9.54 -16.24
C ASP A 96 -7.57 -8.65 -16.91
N TYR A 97 -8.52 -8.14 -16.14
CA TYR A 97 -9.65 -7.36 -16.68
C TYR A 97 -9.57 -5.85 -16.47
N LEU A 98 -8.87 -5.36 -15.45
CA LEU A 98 -8.78 -3.93 -15.22
C LEU A 98 -7.60 -3.36 -15.98
N THR A 99 -7.91 -2.43 -16.88
CA THR A 99 -6.92 -1.59 -17.54
C THR A 99 -6.73 -0.34 -16.69
N LEU A 100 -5.68 -0.33 -15.89
CA LEU A 100 -5.31 0.77 -15.02
C LEU A 100 -4.25 1.63 -15.72
N ASN A 101 -4.69 2.45 -16.69
CA ASN A 101 -3.79 3.28 -17.51
C ASN A 101 -3.48 4.59 -16.80
N ASN A 102 -2.45 4.58 -15.96
CA ASN A 102 -1.89 5.80 -15.38
C ASN A 102 -0.42 5.95 -15.79
N GLU A 103 -0.13 6.97 -16.59
CA GLU A 103 1.20 7.25 -17.16
C GLU A 103 2.26 7.55 -16.10
N TYR A 104 1.84 7.85 -14.88
CA TYR A 104 2.72 8.20 -13.77
C TYR A 104 3.18 7.01 -12.93
N ILE A 105 2.67 5.81 -13.19
CA ILE A 105 3.01 4.63 -12.38
C ILE A 105 4.29 3.99 -12.89
N VAL A 106 5.17 3.73 -11.95
CA VAL A 106 6.41 2.99 -12.18
C VAL A 106 6.31 1.61 -11.54
N GLN A 107 6.90 0.58 -12.16
CA GLN A 107 6.85 -0.80 -11.66
C GLN A 107 8.02 -1.13 -10.74
N ASN A 108 9.13 -0.41 -10.86
CA ASN A 108 10.35 -0.66 -10.11
C ASN A 108 11.33 0.53 -10.25
N SER A 109 12.50 0.42 -9.61
CA SER A 109 13.54 1.45 -9.66
C SER A 109 14.25 1.59 -11.00
N VAL A 110 14.31 0.52 -11.80
CA VAL A 110 14.87 0.59 -13.17
C VAL A 110 14.02 1.50 -14.04
N ASP A 111 12.69 1.38 -13.96
CA ASP A 111 11.77 2.26 -14.72
C ASP A 111 11.98 3.73 -14.36
N ILE A 112 12.10 4.03 -13.05
CA ILE A 112 12.41 5.39 -12.56
C ILE A 112 13.76 5.86 -13.10
N ALA A 113 14.77 5.00 -13.07
CA ALA A 113 16.11 5.36 -13.53
C ALA A 113 16.11 5.75 -15.01
N GLN A 114 15.40 4.99 -15.85
CA GLN A 114 15.24 5.27 -17.28
C GLN A 114 14.45 6.56 -17.54
N ASN A 115 13.38 6.79 -16.77
CA ASN A 115 12.54 7.98 -16.94
C ASN A 115 13.26 9.27 -16.53
N ILE A 116 14.10 9.22 -15.48
CA ILE A 116 14.82 10.39 -14.96
C ILE A 116 16.12 10.66 -15.72
N SER A 117 16.80 9.63 -16.25
CA SER A 117 18.09 9.82 -16.91
C SER A 117 18.03 10.76 -18.12
N ASN A 118 16.88 10.84 -18.77
CA ASN A 118 16.66 11.69 -19.95
C ASN A 118 16.07 13.07 -19.60
N LEU A 119 15.77 13.33 -18.32
CA LEU A 119 15.11 14.55 -17.89
C LEU A 119 16.15 15.68 -17.69
N ARG A 120 15.95 16.80 -18.39
CA ARG A 120 16.76 18.01 -18.19
C ARG A 120 16.28 18.75 -16.94
N ILE A 121 17.13 18.82 -15.92
CA ILE A 121 16.83 19.45 -14.63
C ILE A 121 17.55 20.78 -14.53
N ASN A 122 16.81 21.89 -14.64
CA ASN A 122 17.39 23.22 -14.53
C ASN A 122 17.84 23.52 -13.07
N PRO A 123 18.64 24.59 -12.83
CA PRO A 123 19.12 24.93 -11.48
C PRO A 123 18.01 25.32 -10.47
N ASN A 124 16.82 25.69 -10.95
CA ASN A 124 15.67 26.05 -10.12
C ASN A 124 14.83 24.83 -9.72
N CYS A 125 15.01 23.69 -10.40
CA CYS A 125 14.29 22.48 -10.06
C CYS A 125 14.71 21.98 -8.67
N ARG A 126 13.74 21.43 -7.94
CA ARG A 126 13.90 20.77 -6.65
C ARG A 126 13.17 19.44 -6.70
N ILE A 127 13.66 18.49 -5.90
CA ILE A 127 13.07 17.17 -5.79
C ILE A 127 12.42 16.99 -4.42
N ILE A 128 11.20 16.46 -4.43
CA ILE A 128 10.47 16.06 -3.23
C ILE A 128 9.98 14.62 -3.41
N SER A 129 10.14 13.81 -2.39
CA SER A 129 9.55 12.48 -2.32
C SER A 129 8.50 12.46 -1.21
N CYS A 130 7.38 11.79 -1.42
CA CYS A 130 6.31 11.70 -0.45
C CYS A 130 5.97 10.24 -0.18
N ASP A 131 5.86 9.84 1.09
CA ASP A 131 5.33 8.52 1.48
C ASP A 131 3.92 8.64 2.06
N ILE A 132 3.03 7.72 1.66
CA ILE A 132 1.69 7.65 2.26
C ILE A 132 1.77 6.96 3.62
N THR A 133 1.27 7.65 4.65
CA THR A 133 1.21 7.13 6.01
C THR A 133 0.18 6.01 6.12
N ASP A 134 0.64 4.82 6.51
CA ASP A 134 -0.18 3.65 6.85
C ASP A 134 -1.29 3.36 5.81
N LEU A 135 -0.91 3.42 4.51
CA LEU A 135 -1.79 3.31 3.35
C LEU A 135 -2.93 2.28 3.54
N TYR A 136 -2.61 1.02 3.79
CA TYR A 136 -3.59 -0.05 3.91
C TYR A 136 -4.60 0.15 5.05
N VAL A 137 -4.17 0.74 6.17
CA VAL A 137 -5.02 1.00 7.34
C VAL A 137 -6.00 2.15 7.06
N ASN A 138 -5.65 3.04 6.14
CA ASN A 138 -6.43 4.24 5.85
C ASN A 138 -7.32 4.14 4.60
N ILE A 139 -7.16 3.09 3.77
CA ILE A 139 -8.05 2.83 2.62
C ILE A 139 -9.48 2.50 3.09
N PRO A 140 -10.50 3.28 2.70
CA PRO A 140 -11.88 3.00 3.10
C PRO A 140 -12.50 1.89 2.25
N ILE A 141 -12.98 0.82 2.91
CA ILE A 141 -13.51 -0.37 2.22
C ILE A 141 -14.66 -0.02 1.24
N GLN A 142 -15.63 0.77 1.67
CA GLN A 142 -16.78 1.10 0.80
C GLN A 142 -16.37 1.94 -0.41
N GLU A 143 -15.41 2.85 -0.22
CA GLU A 143 -14.94 3.74 -1.28
C GLU A 143 -14.11 2.95 -2.30
N VAL A 144 -13.19 2.07 -1.86
CA VAL A 144 -12.43 1.22 -2.80
C VAL A 144 -13.32 0.22 -3.55
N LEU A 145 -14.37 -0.32 -2.92
CA LEU A 145 -15.36 -1.16 -3.62
C LEU A 145 -16.12 -0.36 -4.69
N HIS A 146 -16.51 0.88 -4.38
CA HIS A 146 -17.18 1.76 -5.34
C HIS A 146 -16.27 2.09 -6.54
N VAL A 147 -15.02 2.47 -6.27
CA VAL A 147 -14.02 2.74 -7.31
C VAL A 147 -13.73 1.50 -8.14
N THR A 148 -13.59 0.32 -7.51
CA THR A 148 -13.42 -0.95 -8.23
C THR A 148 -14.60 -1.23 -9.15
N LYS A 149 -15.83 -0.98 -8.67
CA LYS A 149 -17.04 -1.12 -9.48
C LYS A 149 -17.03 -0.15 -10.68
N HIS A 150 -16.58 1.09 -10.48
CA HIS A 150 -16.43 2.07 -11.56
C HIS A 150 -15.51 1.54 -12.69
N PHE A 151 -14.31 1.07 -12.38
CA PHE A 151 -13.41 0.50 -13.40
C PHE A 151 -13.95 -0.79 -14.03
N LEU A 152 -14.63 -1.64 -13.26
CA LEU A 152 -15.30 -2.82 -13.83
C LEU A 152 -16.38 -2.44 -14.85
N HIS A 153 -17.12 -1.34 -14.64
CA HIS A 153 -18.15 -0.90 -15.58
C HIS A 153 -17.58 -0.43 -16.93
N GLN A 154 -16.35 0.05 -16.97
CA GLN A 154 -15.65 0.42 -18.20
C GLN A 154 -15.28 -0.79 -19.08
N ASN A 155 -15.34 -2.00 -18.52
CA ASN A 155 -15.01 -3.23 -19.22
C ASN A 155 -16.23 -3.88 -19.90
N LYS A 156 -15.99 -4.69 -20.93
CA LYS A 156 -17.03 -5.44 -21.68
C LYS A 156 -17.54 -6.69 -20.96
N MET A 157 -17.20 -6.90 -19.69
CA MET A 157 -17.72 -8.01 -18.88
C MET A 157 -19.24 -7.93 -18.72
N GLU A 158 -19.88 -9.07 -18.54
CA GLU A 158 -21.29 -9.15 -18.17
C GLU A 158 -21.54 -8.50 -16.81
N THR A 159 -22.70 -7.84 -16.66
CA THR A 159 -23.10 -7.15 -15.42
C THR A 159 -23.08 -8.08 -14.21
N GLN A 160 -23.61 -9.29 -14.37
CA GLN A 160 -23.62 -10.31 -13.32
C GLN A 160 -22.21 -10.64 -12.82
N SER A 161 -21.26 -10.82 -13.73
CA SER A 161 -19.85 -11.10 -13.38
C SER A 161 -19.20 -9.95 -12.61
N LYS A 162 -19.49 -8.70 -12.99
CA LYS A 162 -19.00 -7.51 -12.26
C LYS A 162 -19.57 -7.48 -10.83
N GLU A 163 -20.85 -7.75 -10.66
CA GLU A 163 -21.50 -7.78 -9.34
C GLU A 163 -20.96 -8.90 -8.46
N GLN A 164 -20.71 -10.08 -9.03
CA GLN A 164 -20.12 -11.21 -8.31
C GLN A 164 -18.68 -10.93 -7.87
N ILE A 165 -17.86 -10.26 -8.71
CA ILE A 165 -16.52 -9.81 -8.31
C ILE A 165 -16.60 -8.88 -7.08
N ILE A 166 -17.50 -7.90 -7.11
CA ILE A 166 -17.70 -6.96 -5.99
C ILE A 166 -18.20 -7.69 -4.73
N ALA A 167 -19.12 -8.65 -4.87
CA ALA A 167 -19.62 -9.45 -3.74
C ALA A 167 -18.49 -10.24 -3.06
N ILE A 168 -17.63 -10.88 -3.85
CA ILE A 168 -16.48 -11.62 -3.31
C ILE A 168 -15.45 -10.67 -2.69
N LEU A 169 -15.15 -9.53 -3.32
CA LEU A 169 -14.26 -8.52 -2.75
C LEU A 169 -14.77 -7.99 -1.41
N LYS A 170 -16.08 -7.71 -1.31
CA LYS A 170 -16.71 -7.28 -0.06
C LYS A 170 -16.47 -8.31 1.06
N GLU A 171 -16.61 -9.59 0.75
CA GLU A 171 -16.35 -10.66 1.72
C GLU A 171 -14.86 -10.74 2.10
N ILE A 172 -13.95 -10.70 1.13
CA ILE A 172 -12.50 -10.71 1.40
C ILE A 172 -12.08 -9.53 2.28
N LEU A 173 -12.56 -8.32 1.97
CA LEU A 173 -12.19 -7.10 2.68
C LEU A 173 -12.82 -7.01 4.08
N ALA A 174 -13.97 -7.67 4.31
CA ALA A 174 -14.59 -7.76 5.62
C ALA A 174 -13.80 -8.68 6.58
N GLN A 175 -13.07 -9.66 6.05
CA GLN A 175 -12.26 -10.59 6.85
C GLN A 175 -10.88 -10.01 7.18
N ASN A 176 -10.87 -8.83 7.79
CA ASN A 176 -9.68 -8.17 8.28
C ASN A 176 -9.54 -8.42 9.79
N TYR A 177 -8.81 -9.46 10.16
CA TYR A 177 -8.46 -9.78 11.55
C TYR A 177 -7.09 -10.46 11.57
N PHE A 178 -6.49 -10.63 12.74
CA PHE A 178 -5.27 -11.41 12.94
C PHE A 178 -5.10 -11.86 14.39
N CYS A 179 -4.25 -12.85 14.59
CA CYS A 179 -3.81 -13.31 15.90
C CYS A 179 -2.41 -12.77 16.20
N PHE A 180 -2.21 -12.27 17.42
CA PHE A 180 -0.91 -11.91 17.99
C PHE A 180 -0.86 -12.38 19.44
N ASN A 181 0.18 -13.14 19.83
CA ASN A 181 0.33 -13.69 21.18
C ASN A 181 -0.95 -14.36 21.73
N ASN A 182 -1.61 -15.18 20.90
CA ASN A 182 -2.87 -15.88 21.18
C ASN A 182 -4.10 -14.99 21.41
N GLU A 183 -3.99 -13.67 21.20
CA GLU A 183 -5.11 -12.75 21.19
C GLU A 183 -5.55 -12.46 19.75
N PHE A 184 -6.85 -12.50 19.50
CA PHE A 184 -7.43 -12.12 18.22
C PHE A 184 -7.73 -10.61 18.22
N CYS A 185 -7.27 -9.92 17.19
CA CYS A 185 -7.46 -8.50 17.00
C CYS A 185 -8.12 -8.22 15.65
N GLN A 186 -8.98 -7.21 15.61
CA GLN A 186 -9.64 -6.73 14.41
C GLN A 186 -9.40 -5.22 14.24
N PRO A 187 -8.92 -4.77 13.08
CA PRO A 187 -8.82 -3.34 12.78
C PRO A 187 -10.23 -2.77 12.57
N THR A 188 -10.45 -1.55 13.04
CA THR A 188 -11.74 -0.84 12.87
C THR A 188 -11.90 -0.24 11.47
N LYS A 189 -10.81 -0.11 10.72
CA LYS A 189 -10.75 0.47 9.39
C LYS A 189 -9.63 -0.15 8.56
N GLY A 190 -9.63 0.17 7.27
CA GLY A 190 -8.58 -0.27 6.36
C GLY A 190 -8.81 -1.66 5.81
N ILE A 191 -7.92 -2.05 4.91
CA ILE A 191 -7.87 -3.37 4.28
C ILE A 191 -6.74 -4.21 4.90
N ALA A 192 -6.89 -5.53 4.85
CA ALA A 192 -5.96 -6.43 5.52
C ALA A 192 -4.53 -6.33 4.95
N MET A 193 -3.56 -5.96 5.77
CA MET A 193 -2.16 -5.96 5.36
C MET A 193 -1.74 -7.38 4.96
N GLY A 194 -1.11 -7.57 3.80
CA GLY A 194 -0.65 -8.91 3.38
C GLY A 194 -1.72 -9.84 2.80
N SER A 195 -2.98 -9.40 2.67
CA SER A 195 -3.94 -10.10 1.81
C SER A 195 -3.51 -10.02 0.34
N PRO A 196 -3.67 -11.10 -0.46
CA PRO A 196 -3.37 -11.08 -1.89
C PRO A 196 -4.11 -10.01 -2.71
N THR A 197 -5.26 -9.51 -2.23
CA THR A 197 -6.01 -8.44 -2.90
C THR A 197 -5.53 -7.04 -2.51
N SER A 198 -4.83 -6.88 -1.38
CA SER A 198 -4.59 -5.54 -0.83
C SER A 198 -3.72 -4.65 -1.72
N GLY A 199 -2.73 -5.23 -2.41
CA GLY A 199 -1.90 -4.49 -3.36
C GLY A 199 -2.73 -3.87 -4.48
N ILE A 200 -3.54 -4.67 -5.17
CA ILE A 200 -4.38 -4.17 -6.27
C ILE A 200 -5.52 -3.26 -5.77
N MET A 201 -6.06 -3.48 -4.57
CA MET A 201 -7.04 -2.56 -3.99
C MET A 201 -6.43 -1.19 -3.69
N ALA A 202 -5.20 -1.15 -3.19
CA ALA A 202 -4.49 0.11 -2.96
C ALA A 202 -4.19 0.82 -4.28
N GLU A 203 -3.74 0.08 -5.29
CA GLU A 203 -3.47 0.61 -6.62
C GLU A 203 -4.74 1.18 -7.26
N ILE A 204 -5.84 0.41 -7.33
CA ILE A 204 -7.14 0.89 -7.85
C ILE A 204 -7.59 2.16 -7.14
N PHE A 205 -7.50 2.18 -5.81
CA PHE A 205 -7.90 3.34 -5.02
C PHE A 205 -7.06 4.56 -5.36
N LEU A 206 -5.73 4.45 -5.30
CA LEU A 206 -4.83 5.59 -5.53
C LEU A 206 -4.94 6.10 -6.96
N GLN A 207 -4.97 5.21 -7.96
CA GLN A 207 -5.06 5.60 -9.35
C GLN A 207 -6.31 6.41 -9.68
N TYR A 208 -7.47 6.02 -9.14
CA TYR A 208 -8.70 6.76 -9.35
C TYR A 208 -8.60 8.21 -8.86
N TYR A 209 -8.05 8.40 -7.66
CA TYR A 209 -7.89 9.74 -7.11
C TYR A 209 -6.74 10.52 -7.78
N GLU A 210 -5.68 9.84 -8.20
CA GLU A 210 -4.60 10.47 -8.97
C GLU A 210 -5.10 10.99 -10.34
N ASP A 211 -5.92 10.21 -11.05
CA ASP A 211 -6.48 10.63 -12.35
C ASP A 211 -7.38 11.88 -12.21
N ILE A 212 -8.15 11.96 -11.11
CA ILE A 212 -9.04 13.11 -10.85
C ILE A 212 -8.28 14.36 -10.40
N TYR A 213 -7.31 14.21 -9.48
CA TYR A 213 -6.73 15.35 -8.77
C TYR A 213 -5.30 15.69 -9.16
N ILE A 214 -4.53 14.70 -9.63
CA ILE A 214 -3.08 14.83 -9.84
C ILE A 214 -2.69 14.86 -11.32
N LYS A 215 -3.49 14.26 -12.20
CA LYS A 215 -3.20 14.20 -13.64
C LYS A 215 -2.84 15.54 -14.28
N HIS A 216 -3.48 16.62 -13.82
CA HIS A 216 -3.29 17.98 -14.32
C HIS A 216 -2.12 18.73 -13.67
N LEU A 217 -1.47 18.15 -12.65
CA LEU A 217 -0.36 18.79 -11.95
C LEU A 217 0.85 19.05 -12.86
N PRO A 218 1.26 18.14 -13.76
CA PRO A 218 2.34 18.40 -14.72
C PRO A 218 1.97 19.39 -15.84
N GLU A 219 0.68 19.51 -16.19
CA GLU A 219 0.21 20.36 -17.31
C GLU A 219 0.47 21.85 -17.08
N ASN A 220 0.54 22.28 -15.82
CA ASN A 220 0.82 23.68 -15.46
C ASN A 220 2.30 24.09 -15.59
N ARG A 221 3.18 23.20 -16.11
CA ARG A 221 4.63 23.40 -16.31
C ARG A 221 5.45 23.67 -15.04
N SER A 222 4.83 23.72 -13.86
CA SER A 222 5.55 23.86 -12.58
C SER A 222 6.10 22.52 -12.07
N ILE A 223 5.52 21.40 -12.53
CA ILE A 223 5.98 20.04 -12.22
C ILE A 223 6.53 19.43 -13.52
N LEU A 224 7.82 19.13 -13.50
CA LEU A 224 8.55 18.56 -14.64
C LEU A 224 8.45 17.03 -14.68
N PHE A 225 8.33 16.41 -13.50
CA PHE A 225 8.28 14.96 -13.37
C PHE A 225 7.39 14.59 -12.20
N TYR A 226 6.57 13.57 -12.40
CA TYR A 226 5.73 12.99 -11.37
C TYR A 226 5.74 11.47 -11.58
N ALA A 227 6.07 10.72 -10.53
CA ALA A 227 6.02 9.27 -10.56
C ALA A 227 5.53 8.68 -9.24
N CYS A 228 4.76 7.60 -9.33
CA CYS A 228 4.22 6.87 -8.18
C CYS A 228 4.60 5.41 -8.24
N TYR A 229 5.09 4.89 -7.11
CA TYR A 229 5.29 3.48 -6.85
C TYR A 229 4.45 3.08 -5.62
N VAL A 230 3.27 2.51 -5.86
CA VAL A 230 2.31 2.14 -4.82
C VAL A 230 1.99 3.34 -3.91
N GLY A 231 2.66 3.47 -2.75
CA GLY A 231 2.44 4.56 -1.80
C GLY A 231 3.59 5.56 -1.71
N ASP A 232 4.61 5.44 -2.56
CA ASP A 232 5.76 6.34 -2.62
C ASP A 232 5.68 7.19 -3.90
N THR A 233 5.68 8.52 -3.76
CA THR A 233 5.62 9.47 -4.87
C THR A 233 6.93 10.24 -4.99
N LEU A 234 7.38 10.50 -6.22
CA LEU A 234 8.53 11.35 -6.53
C LEU A 234 8.08 12.48 -7.45
N ILE A 235 8.47 13.71 -7.11
CA ILE A 235 8.11 14.90 -7.86
C ILE A 235 9.34 15.77 -8.08
N ILE A 236 9.55 16.20 -9.32
CA ILE A 236 10.52 17.24 -9.68
C ILE A 236 9.72 18.46 -10.09
N TYR A 237 9.92 19.57 -9.39
CA TYR A 237 9.19 20.81 -9.61
C TYR A 237 10.15 21.99 -9.71
N ASP A 238 9.76 23.03 -10.42
CA ASP A 238 10.53 24.27 -10.51
C ASP A 238 10.10 25.23 -9.40
N GLN A 239 11.03 25.50 -8.49
CA GLN A 239 10.77 26.30 -7.29
C GLN A 239 10.43 27.77 -7.58
N THR A 240 10.66 28.24 -8.82
CA THR A 240 10.25 29.60 -9.22
C THR A 240 8.74 29.74 -9.39
N PHE A 241 8.04 28.62 -9.65
CA PHE A 241 6.59 28.62 -9.88
C PHE A 241 5.81 28.01 -8.70
N ILE A 242 6.39 27.06 -7.97
CA ILE A 242 5.69 26.37 -6.89
C ILE A 242 6.63 25.97 -5.74
N HIS A 243 6.16 26.13 -4.51
CA HIS A 243 6.89 25.71 -3.32
C HIS A 243 6.52 24.28 -2.88
N ALA A 244 7.43 23.63 -2.15
CA ALA A 244 7.24 22.27 -1.62
C ALA A 244 5.97 22.12 -0.77
N ASP A 245 5.66 23.13 0.04
CA ASP A 245 4.47 23.12 0.90
C ASP A 245 3.19 23.15 0.07
N THR A 246 3.18 23.89 -1.05
CA THR A 246 2.06 23.92 -1.97
C THR A 246 1.89 22.58 -2.70
N VAL A 247 2.99 21.96 -3.14
CA VAL A 247 2.95 20.61 -3.73
C VAL A 247 2.37 19.62 -2.73
N THR A 248 2.87 19.64 -1.49
CA THR A 248 2.42 18.75 -0.41
C THR A 248 0.95 19.00 -0.05
N ALA A 249 0.52 20.26 0.01
CA ALA A 249 -0.87 20.61 0.28
C ALA A 249 -1.81 20.09 -0.83
N ARG A 250 -1.40 20.19 -2.10
CA ARG A 250 -2.16 19.64 -3.23
C ARG A 250 -2.28 18.12 -3.14
N LEU A 251 -1.20 17.40 -2.82
CA LEU A 251 -1.25 15.94 -2.60
C LEU A 251 -2.17 15.56 -1.44
N ASN A 252 -2.09 16.28 -0.31
CA ASN A 252 -2.94 16.01 0.85
C ASN A 252 -4.40 16.44 0.65
N ALA A 253 -4.70 17.25 -0.37
CA ALA A 253 -6.07 17.58 -0.76
C ALA A 253 -6.76 16.46 -1.57
N VAL A 254 -6.00 15.50 -2.10
CA VAL A 254 -6.52 14.39 -2.93
C VAL A 254 -7.57 13.58 -2.18
N HIS A 255 -7.31 13.25 -0.91
CA HIS A 255 -8.26 12.49 -0.11
C HIS A 255 -8.01 12.65 1.39
N LYS A 256 -9.06 12.98 2.15
CA LYS A 256 -8.97 13.30 3.60
C LYS A 256 -8.35 12.22 4.50
N LYS A 257 -8.37 10.94 4.07
CA LYS A 257 -7.78 9.82 4.82
C LYS A 257 -6.39 9.42 4.33
N ILE A 258 -5.95 9.94 3.18
CA ILE A 258 -4.62 9.65 2.63
C ILE A 258 -3.71 10.82 2.96
N ILE A 259 -2.67 10.54 3.75
CA ILE A 259 -1.74 11.56 4.22
C ILE A 259 -0.36 11.27 3.61
N PHE A 260 0.09 12.18 2.76
CA PHE A 260 1.42 12.23 2.19
C PHE A 260 2.38 12.93 3.15
N LYS A 261 3.46 12.25 3.51
CA LYS A 261 4.56 12.80 4.30
C LYS A 261 5.71 13.20 3.39
N PRO A 262 6.01 14.50 3.26
CA PRO A 262 7.08 14.95 2.39
C PRO A 262 8.45 14.68 3.02
N THR A 263 9.41 14.35 2.16
CA THR A 263 10.85 14.40 2.42
C THR A 263 11.46 15.27 1.33
N LEU A 264 12.09 16.37 1.74
CA LEU A 264 12.78 17.28 0.83
C LEU A 264 14.19 16.77 0.52
N GLU A 265 14.72 17.13 -0.65
CA GLU A 265 16.13 16.92 -0.94
C GLU A 265 17.03 17.65 0.07
N SER A 266 18.18 17.05 0.36
CA SER A 266 19.19 17.62 1.24
C SER A 266 20.54 17.54 0.54
N ASN A 267 21.27 18.66 0.49
CA ASN A 267 22.53 18.78 -0.24
C ASN A 267 22.41 18.29 -1.70
N ASN A 268 21.32 18.63 -2.39
CA ASN A 268 21.00 18.17 -3.76
C ASN A 268 20.82 16.65 -3.90
N ASN A 269 20.61 15.92 -2.79
CA ASN A 269 20.40 14.49 -2.79
C ASN A 269 19.02 14.13 -2.23
N ILE A 270 18.35 13.16 -2.85
CA ILE A 270 17.12 12.59 -2.32
C ILE A 270 17.06 11.08 -2.54
N ARG A 271 16.41 10.38 -1.63
CA ARG A 271 16.26 8.92 -1.67
C ARG A 271 14.88 8.60 -2.21
N TYR A 272 14.81 7.67 -3.15
CA TYR A 272 13.53 7.14 -3.64
C TYR A 272 13.69 5.66 -3.96
N LEU A 273 12.84 4.82 -3.37
CA LEU A 273 13.00 3.36 -3.40
C LEU A 273 14.40 2.91 -2.91
N ASP A 274 15.16 2.26 -3.77
CA ASP A 274 16.55 1.81 -3.63
C ASP A 274 17.56 2.71 -4.37
N LEU A 275 17.14 3.90 -4.80
CA LEU A 275 17.96 4.89 -5.50
C LEU A 275 18.29 6.10 -4.64
N LEU A 276 19.48 6.66 -4.87
CA LEU A 276 19.89 8.00 -4.46
C LEU A 276 19.98 8.87 -5.71
N LEU A 277 19.07 9.83 -5.81
CA LEU A 277 19.04 10.82 -6.87
C LEU A 277 19.91 11.99 -6.45
N LYS A 278 20.88 12.35 -7.28
CA LYS A 278 21.78 13.49 -7.07
C LYS A 278 21.49 14.53 -8.15
N ARG A 279 20.88 15.65 -7.76
CA ARG A 279 20.61 16.76 -8.67
C ARG A 279 21.93 17.44 -9.03
N LYS A 280 22.20 17.55 -10.33
CA LYS A 280 23.35 18.24 -10.93
C LYS A 280 22.87 19.38 -11.81
N ASP A 281 23.81 20.18 -12.31
CA ASP A 281 23.50 21.20 -13.30
C ASP A 281 23.01 20.54 -14.59
N ASN A 282 21.77 20.85 -14.99
CA ASN A 282 21.09 20.36 -16.19
C ASN A 282 20.70 18.87 -16.22
N HIS A 283 21.00 18.05 -15.22
CA HIS A 283 20.67 16.62 -15.21
C HIS A 283 20.59 16.02 -13.79
N SER A 284 20.23 14.75 -13.68
CA SER A 284 20.35 13.95 -12.45
C SER A 284 21.35 12.81 -12.63
N GLU A 285 22.15 12.56 -11.60
CA GLU A 285 22.88 11.30 -11.44
C GLU A 285 22.10 10.35 -10.52
N LEU A 286 22.27 9.06 -10.75
CA LEU A 286 21.65 8.00 -9.96
C LEU A 286 22.71 7.13 -9.33
N ASP A 287 22.49 6.74 -8.08
CA ASP A 287 23.33 5.82 -7.34
C ASP A 287 22.46 4.85 -6.54
N ILE A 288 23.03 3.75 -6.09
CA ILE A 288 22.29 2.76 -5.28
C ILE A 288 22.26 3.23 -3.83
N TYR A 289 21.06 3.33 -3.26
CA TYR A 289 20.87 3.67 -1.86
C TYR A 289 20.63 2.43 -1.00
N ARG A 290 21.43 2.26 0.05
CA ARG A 290 21.23 1.23 1.08
C ARG A 290 20.88 1.88 2.41
N LYS A 291 19.80 1.41 3.03
CA LYS A 291 19.33 1.95 4.32
C LYS A 291 20.38 1.68 5.41
N PRO A 292 20.88 2.71 6.11
CA PRO A 292 21.87 2.54 7.17
C PRO A 292 21.24 1.90 8.41
N ILE A 293 22.03 1.26 9.26
CA ILE A 293 21.55 0.79 10.56
C ILE A 293 21.53 1.97 11.54
N SER A 294 20.47 2.12 12.35
CA SER A 294 20.36 3.23 13.33
C SER A 294 21.49 3.15 14.34
N LYS A 295 22.11 4.30 14.59
CA LYS A 295 23.11 4.48 15.64
C LYS A 295 22.57 4.06 17.01
N ALA A 296 21.30 4.39 17.32
CA ALA A 296 20.67 4.00 18.57
C ALA A 296 20.53 2.49 18.74
N TYR A 297 20.33 1.75 17.64
CA TYR A 297 20.34 0.28 17.67
C TYR A 297 21.75 -0.25 17.91
N ILE A 298 22.74 0.28 17.20
CA ILE A 298 24.15 -0.08 17.40
C ILE A 298 24.56 0.16 18.86
N GLU A 299 24.27 1.34 19.41
CA GLU A 299 24.52 1.68 20.82
C GLU A 299 23.78 0.76 21.80
N SER A 300 22.58 0.30 21.46
CA SER A 300 21.83 -0.66 22.30
C SER A 300 22.49 -2.03 22.38
N LEU A 301 23.24 -2.46 21.35
CA LEU A 301 24.00 -3.72 21.36
C LEU A 301 25.20 -3.67 22.31
N TYR A 302 25.74 -2.46 22.55
CA TYR A 302 26.91 -2.26 23.43
C TYR A 302 26.53 -1.90 24.88
N ARG A 303 25.24 -1.73 25.20
CA ARG A 303 24.79 -1.62 26.59
C ARG A 303 24.83 -3.01 27.24
N LYS A 304 25.87 -3.26 28.06
CA LYS A 304 25.91 -4.44 28.95
C LYS A 304 24.65 -4.44 29.84
N PRO A 305 24.08 -5.61 30.18
CA PRO A 305 23.04 -5.67 31.19
C PRO A 305 23.62 -5.13 32.50
N THR A 306 23.03 -4.05 33.02
CA THR A 306 23.25 -3.67 34.41
C THR A 306 22.65 -4.78 35.26
N ALA A 307 23.50 -5.51 35.98
CA ALA A 307 23.06 -6.47 36.98
C ALA A 307 22.22 -5.72 38.02
N THR A 308 20.96 -6.11 38.16
CA THR A 308 20.08 -5.78 39.28
C THR A 308 19.58 -7.10 39.84
#